data_AF-A0A1L7WJL0-F1
#
_entry.id   AF-A0A1L7WJL0-F1
#
_cell.length_a   1.000
_cell.length_b   1.000
_cell.length_c   1.000
_cell.angle_alpha   90.00
_cell.angle_beta   90.00
_cell.angle_gamma   90.00
#
_symmetry.space_group_name_H-M   'P 1'
#
loop_
_entity.id
_entity.type
_entity.pdbx_description
1 polymer ?
#
loop_
_entity_poly.entity_id
_entity_poly.type
_entity_poly.pdbx_seq_one_letter_code
_entity_poly.pdbx_strand_id
1 'polypeptide(L)'
;MKLRNLSSFTTQFEKLSLASSPLRPLCAASLSLNRTPSSQNASSILRRPFSSTASRAGNWLLPTMPEKKRSRKGRPRVPTGGSARGTTIVWGDYGLRMCDHHRRVSAAQLKNGEDAIKVRLKGMRYRLYKRVCASIGVYSSGNEVRMGKGKGSFDHWASRIAVSKVIFEVKGDIHEQVVRDAFRLAGNKMPGMYEFVKKGDPPVVGITKLDGITMEELKRPRRKIPLGSIPAASTAETMSNTVSASTSPEA
;
A
#
# COMPACT_ATOMS: atom_id res chain seq x y z
N MET A 1 -54.27 33.48 48.56
CA MET A 1 -53.56 34.47 47.72
C MET A 1 -52.72 33.76 46.68
N LYS A 2 -53.04 33.99 45.39
CA LYS A 2 -52.28 33.82 44.14
C LYS A 2 -51.57 32.47 43.83
N LEU A 3 -52.28 31.69 43.00
CA LEU A 3 -51.75 30.76 41.99
C LEU A 3 -51.00 31.52 40.88
N ARG A 4 -49.93 30.94 40.34
CA ARG A 4 -49.35 31.26 39.01
C ARG A 4 -48.93 29.94 38.35
N ASN A 5 -49.79 29.41 37.49
CA ASN A 5 -49.72 29.45 36.01
C ASN A 5 -48.56 28.64 35.40
N LEU A 6 -48.88 27.37 35.14
CA LEU A 6 -48.27 26.49 34.14
C LEU A 6 -49.01 26.69 32.80
N SER A 7 -48.40 27.35 31.82
CA SER A 7 -48.78 27.24 30.41
C SER A 7 -47.89 28.15 29.54
N SER A 8 -47.11 27.57 28.62
CA SER A 8 -46.89 28.05 27.23
C SER A 8 -45.52 27.62 26.67
N PHE A 9 -45.41 26.37 26.25
CA PHE A 9 -44.33 25.96 25.33
C PHE A 9 -44.80 25.03 24.19
N THR A 10 -46.11 24.83 24.03
CA THR A 10 -46.69 23.88 23.06
C THR A 10 -47.37 24.57 21.87
N THR A 11 -46.90 25.74 21.45
CA THR A 11 -47.46 26.47 20.29
C THR A 11 -46.36 26.92 19.31
N GLN A 12 -45.61 25.96 18.79
CA GLN A 12 -44.80 26.12 17.58
C GLN A 12 -44.74 24.81 16.80
N PHE A 13 -45.88 24.24 16.40
CA PHE A 13 -45.91 23.10 15.48
C PHE A 13 -47.19 23.02 14.61
N GLU A 14 -47.75 24.16 14.23
CA GLU A 14 -48.82 24.21 13.22
C GLU A 14 -48.56 25.37 12.26
N LYS A 15 -47.78 25.10 11.20
CA LYS A 15 -47.77 25.82 9.91
C LYS A 15 -46.70 25.22 9.00
N LEU A 16 -46.90 23.98 8.55
CA LEU A 16 -46.27 23.45 7.34
C LEU A 16 -47.37 22.82 6.49
N SER A 17 -47.93 23.65 5.62
CA SER A 17 -48.86 23.25 4.57
C SER A 17 -48.07 22.61 3.43
N LEU A 18 -48.44 21.39 3.04
CA LEU A 18 -47.93 20.68 1.88
C LEU A 18 -48.59 21.25 0.61
N ALA A 19 -47.90 22.18 -0.08
CA ALA A 19 -48.29 22.60 -1.42
C ALA A 19 -47.72 21.63 -2.46
N SER A 20 -48.60 20.91 -3.15
CA SER A 20 -48.28 20.05 -4.30
C SER A 20 -47.80 20.90 -5.48
N SER A 21 -46.62 20.60 -6.03
CA SER A 21 -46.10 21.26 -7.23
C SER A 21 -46.89 20.83 -8.48
N PRO A 22 -47.20 21.75 -9.42
CA PRO A 22 -47.87 21.39 -10.67
C PRO A 22 -46.92 20.72 -11.66
N LEU A 23 -47.47 19.76 -12.41
CA LEU A 23 -46.82 18.98 -13.46
C LEU A 23 -46.37 19.87 -14.64
N ARG A 24 -45.17 19.60 -15.15
CA ARG A 24 -44.63 20.24 -16.36
C ARG A 24 -45.33 19.70 -17.63
N PRO A 25 -45.50 20.54 -18.68
CA PRO A 25 -46.16 20.13 -19.91
C PRO A 25 -45.25 19.26 -20.79
N LEU A 26 -45.87 18.28 -21.47
CA LEU A 26 -45.26 17.46 -22.51
C LEU A 26 -45.11 18.30 -23.78
N CYS A 27 -43.87 18.46 -24.25
CA CYS A 27 -43.59 19.03 -25.57
C CYS A 27 -43.81 17.96 -26.63
N ALA A 28 -44.83 18.15 -27.45
CA ALA A 28 -45.02 17.43 -28.70
C ALA A 28 -44.13 18.07 -29.78
N ALA A 29 -43.22 17.28 -30.36
CA ALA A 29 -42.52 17.64 -31.58
C ALA A 29 -42.93 16.65 -32.68
N SER A 30 -43.55 17.19 -33.71
CA SER A 30 -44.02 16.52 -34.91
C SER A 30 -42.92 16.47 -35.98
N LEU A 31 -42.95 15.37 -36.75
CA LEU A 31 -42.56 15.20 -38.17
C LEU A 31 -41.10 15.46 -38.61
N SER A 32 -40.44 14.42 -39.12
CA SER A 32 -40.23 14.28 -40.58
C SER A 32 -39.45 12.99 -40.92
N LEU A 33 -39.84 12.38 -42.04
CA LEU A 33 -39.35 11.10 -42.57
C LEU A 33 -38.00 11.21 -43.31
N ASN A 34 -37.36 10.04 -43.39
CA ASN A 34 -36.43 9.54 -44.42
C ASN A 34 -34.94 9.90 -44.33
N ARG A 35 -34.17 8.97 -43.76
CA ARG A 35 -32.83 8.64 -44.27
C ARG A 35 -32.63 7.12 -44.30
N THR A 36 -32.21 6.63 -45.44
CA THR A 36 -31.97 5.23 -45.81
C THR A 36 -30.87 4.58 -44.96
N PRO A 37 -30.93 3.25 -44.71
CA PRO A 37 -29.88 2.54 -43.98
C PRO A 37 -28.78 2.08 -44.96
N SER A 38 -27.56 2.61 -44.80
CA SER A 38 -26.38 1.97 -45.37
C SER A 38 -25.91 0.86 -44.43
N SER A 39 -26.07 -0.38 -44.89
CA SER A 39 -25.50 -1.57 -44.30
C SER A 39 -23.98 -1.56 -44.47
N GLN A 40 -23.25 -1.43 -43.36
CA GLN A 40 -21.88 -1.93 -43.24
C GLN A 40 -21.74 -2.54 -41.85
N ASN A 41 -21.46 -3.84 -41.85
CA ASN A 41 -21.23 -4.70 -40.71
C ASN A 41 -20.26 -4.09 -39.69
N ALA A 42 -20.79 -3.55 -38.60
CA ALA A 42 -20.07 -3.57 -37.34
C ALA A 42 -20.61 -4.76 -36.55
N SER A 43 -19.83 -5.84 -36.49
CA SER A 43 -19.92 -6.79 -35.39
C SER A 43 -19.57 -6.03 -34.10
N SER A 44 -20.54 -5.24 -33.63
CA SER A 44 -20.54 -4.66 -32.31
C SER A 44 -20.63 -5.86 -31.38
N ILE A 45 -19.46 -6.30 -30.92
CA ILE A 45 -19.39 -7.14 -29.73
C ILE A 45 -20.09 -6.30 -28.67
N LEU A 46 -21.36 -6.62 -28.43
CA LEU A 46 -22.16 -6.11 -27.34
C LEU A 46 -21.48 -6.60 -26.06
N ARG A 47 -20.41 -5.92 -25.66
CA ARG A 47 -19.91 -5.96 -24.30
C ARG A 47 -20.97 -5.28 -23.46
N ARG A 48 -22.01 -6.03 -23.10
CA ARG A 48 -22.83 -5.71 -21.95
C ARG A 48 -21.83 -5.50 -20.80
N PRO A 49 -21.74 -4.31 -20.18
CA PRO A 49 -21.07 -4.21 -18.90
C PRO A 49 -21.92 -5.07 -17.96
N PHE A 50 -21.46 -6.29 -17.66
CA PHE A 50 -22.22 -7.29 -16.89
C PHE A 50 -22.34 -6.91 -15.40
N SER A 51 -22.31 -5.62 -15.07
CA SER A 51 -22.50 -5.11 -13.72
C SER A 51 -22.99 -3.67 -13.80
N SER A 52 -24.29 -3.49 -13.55
CA SER A 52 -24.87 -2.18 -13.22
C SER A 52 -24.54 -1.75 -11.78
N THR A 53 -23.90 -2.63 -10.98
CA THR A 53 -23.36 -2.23 -9.68
C THR A 53 -22.17 -1.31 -9.93
N ALA A 54 -22.33 -0.03 -9.61
CA ALA A 54 -21.22 0.91 -9.54
C ALA A 54 -20.10 0.26 -8.73
N SER A 55 -18.88 0.19 -9.28
CA SER A 55 -17.73 -0.31 -8.53
C SER A 55 -17.63 0.54 -7.27
N ARG A 56 -18.03 -0.01 -6.12
CA ARG A 56 -17.77 0.62 -4.84
C ARG A 56 -16.26 0.62 -4.72
N ALA A 57 -15.64 1.72 -5.13
CA ALA A 57 -14.20 1.92 -5.01
C ALA A 57 -13.91 1.91 -3.52
N GLY A 58 -13.59 0.72 -3.00
CA GLY A 58 -13.21 0.55 -1.61
C GLY A 58 -11.94 1.34 -1.33
N ASN A 59 -11.77 1.70 -0.07
CA ASN A 59 -10.53 2.30 0.37
C ASN A 59 -9.46 1.20 0.52
N TRP A 60 -8.26 1.42 0.00
CA TRP A 60 -7.16 0.44 0.07
C TRP A 60 -6.67 0.19 1.50
N LEU A 61 -6.92 1.13 2.41
CA LEU A 61 -6.59 1.06 3.83
C LEU A 61 -7.73 0.49 4.70
N LEU A 62 -8.97 0.55 4.20
CA LEU A 62 -10.18 0.22 4.92
C LEU A 62 -11.08 -0.61 4.00
N PRO A 63 -11.18 -1.93 4.19
CA PRO A 63 -12.05 -2.75 3.38
C PRO A 63 -13.50 -2.33 3.57
N THR A 64 -14.27 -2.35 2.48
CA THR A 64 -15.66 -1.88 2.45
C THR A 64 -16.58 -2.70 3.36
N MET A 65 -16.29 -3.98 3.54
CA MET A 65 -17.07 -4.87 4.40
C MET A 65 -16.33 -5.14 5.71
N PRO A 66 -17.02 -5.07 6.86
CA PRO A 66 -16.41 -5.44 8.14
C PRO A 66 -16.06 -6.94 8.16
N GLU A 67 -15.08 -7.30 8.98
CA GLU A 67 -14.64 -8.68 9.06
C GLU A 67 -15.74 -9.55 9.72
N LYS A 68 -16.23 -10.58 9.00
CA LYS A 68 -17.25 -11.50 9.53
C LYS A 68 -16.77 -12.28 10.76
N LYS A 69 -15.47 -12.59 10.82
CA LYS A 69 -14.85 -13.35 11.92
C LYS A 69 -13.49 -12.76 12.23
N ARG A 70 -13.15 -12.61 13.52
CA ARG A 70 -11.90 -12.00 13.95
C ARG A 70 -10.67 -12.75 13.40
N SER A 71 -9.84 -12.09 12.58
CA SER A 71 -8.63 -12.64 11.96
C SER A 71 -7.57 -13.17 12.94
N ARG A 72 -7.03 -14.38 12.72
CA ARG A 72 -5.86 -14.87 13.47
C ARG A 72 -4.60 -14.06 13.12
N LYS A 73 -3.62 -13.99 14.02
CA LYS A 73 -2.35 -13.23 13.81
C LYS A 73 -1.68 -13.61 12.47
N GLY A 74 -1.52 -14.91 12.22
CA GLY A 74 -0.84 -15.44 11.04
C GLY A 74 0.63 -15.01 10.96
N ARG A 75 1.26 -15.18 9.80
CA ARG A 75 2.62 -14.72 9.49
C ARG A 75 2.67 -14.15 8.06
N PRO A 76 3.52 -13.16 7.77
CA PRO A 76 3.76 -12.74 6.40
C PRO A 76 4.33 -13.88 5.54
N ARG A 77 4.13 -13.79 4.23
CA ARG A 77 4.58 -14.83 3.30
C ARG A 77 6.10 -14.78 3.12
N VAL A 78 6.75 -15.93 3.24
CA VAL A 78 8.18 -16.13 2.95
C VAL A 78 8.31 -17.04 1.72
N PRO A 79 8.65 -16.51 0.54
CA PRO A 79 8.69 -17.30 -0.69
C PRO A 79 9.98 -18.12 -0.82
N THR A 80 9.99 -19.36 -0.31
CA THR A 80 11.13 -20.29 -0.47
C THR A 80 11.21 -20.88 -1.88
N GLY A 81 10.07 -21.04 -2.57
CA GLY A 81 9.99 -21.68 -3.89
C GLY A 81 10.37 -20.79 -5.09
N GLY A 82 11.13 -19.71 -4.88
CA GLY A 82 11.60 -18.86 -5.99
C GLY A 82 10.55 -17.89 -6.56
N SER A 83 9.62 -17.37 -5.76
CA SER A 83 8.54 -16.51 -6.27
C SER A 83 8.95 -15.04 -6.37
N ALA A 84 8.97 -14.48 -7.58
CA ALA A 84 9.21 -13.06 -7.85
C ALA A 84 7.92 -12.19 -7.88
N ARG A 85 6.79 -12.68 -7.33
CA ARG A 85 5.51 -11.95 -7.43
C ARG A 85 5.50 -10.66 -6.62
N GLY A 86 5.34 -9.55 -7.34
CA GLY A 86 5.20 -8.22 -6.76
C GLY A 86 6.52 -7.57 -6.34
N THR A 87 7.65 -8.09 -6.84
CA THR A 87 8.98 -7.50 -6.63
C THR A 87 9.41 -6.53 -7.73
N THR A 88 8.70 -6.54 -8.85
CA THR A 88 8.88 -5.66 -10.00
C THR A 88 7.80 -4.58 -10.05
N ILE A 89 8.14 -3.46 -10.72
CA ILE A 89 7.21 -2.38 -11.02
C ILE A 89 6.33 -2.77 -12.20
N VAL A 90 5.02 -2.55 -12.09
CA VAL A 90 4.05 -2.96 -13.11
C VAL A 90 3.36 -1.77 -13.77
N TRP A 91 2.91 -0.78 -12.99
CA TRP A 91 2.10 0.32 -13.49
C TRP A 91 2.88 1.63 -13.62
N GLY A 92 3.71 1.94 -12.61
CA GLY A 92 4.54 3.14 -12.57
C GLY A 92 5.84 3.06 -13.35
N ASP A 93 6.61 4.14 -13.24
CA ASP A 93 7.98 4.25 -13.76
C ASP A 93 9.00 4.07 -12.64
N TYR A 94 8.65 4.50 -11.43
CA TYR A 94 9.46 4.35 -10.21
C TYR A 94 8.67 3.70 -9.10
N GLY A 95 9.35 3.07 -8.14
CA GLY A 95 8.70 2.40 -7.02
C GLY A 95 9.52 2.36 -5.74
N LEU A 96 8.79 2.14 -4.64
CA LEU A 96 9.35 1.91 -3.31
C LEU A 96 9.20 0.43 -2.94
N ARG A 97 10.33 -0.26 -2.78
CA ARG A 97 10.38 -1.70 -2.46
C ARG A 97 10.92 -1.91 -1.05
N MET A 98 10.35 -2.86 -0.32
CA MET A 98 10.88 -3.29 0.98
C MET A 98 12.19 -4.06 0.78
N CYS A 99 13.28 -3.64 1.40
CA CYS A 99 14.60 -4.26 1.24
C CYS A 99 14.94 -5.22 2.37
N ASP A 100 14.47 -4.94 3.59
CA ASP A 100 14.89 -5.63 4.80
C ASP A 100 14.24 -7.02 5.00
N HIS A 101 13.13 -7.08 5.71
CA HIS A 101 12.53 -8.30 6.22
C HIS A 101 11.02 -8.17 6.12
N HIS A 102 10.34 -9.31 5.99
CA HIS A 102 8.89 -9.34 5.92
C HIS A 102 8.27 -8.85 7.24
N ARG A 103 7.27 -7.99 7.14
CA ARG A 103 6.63 -7.36 8.32
C ARG A 103 5.13 -7.23 8.11
N ARG A 104 4.42 -7.00 9.22
CA ARG A 104 3.03 -6.56 9.18
C ARG A 104 3.01 -5.05 9.38
N VAL A 105 2.55 -4.33 8.37
CA VAL A 105 2.52 -2.85 8.36
C VAL A 105 1.08 -2.40 8.57
N SER A 106 0.86 -1.47 9.49
CA SER A 106 -0.48 -0.96 9.80
C SER A 106 -0.98 -0.01 8.71
N ALA A 107 -2.31 0.13 8.61
CA ALA A 107 -2.94 1.08 7.69
C ALA A 107 -2.50 2.52 7.97
N ALA A 108 -2.30 2.90 9.24
CA ALA A 108 -1.82 4.22 9.62
C ALA A 108 -0.39 4.48 9.11
N GLN A 109 0.51 3.51 9.21
CA GLN A 109 1.88 3.63 8.69
C GLN A 109 1.89 3.75 7.16
N LEU A 110 1.07 2.94 6.47
CA LEU A 110 0.91 3.02 5.03
C LEU A 110 0.37 4.39 4.59
N LYS A 111 -0.58 4.94 5.34
CA LYS A 111 -1.10 6.31 5.13
C LYS A 111 -0.01 7.36 5.34
N ASN A 112 0.79 7.24 6.39
CA ASN A 112 1.90 8.18 6.65
C ASN A 112 2.95 8.17 5.52
N GLY A 113 3.23 6.99 4.95
CA GLY A 113 4.08 6.86 3.76
C GLY A 113 3.46 7.53 2.54
N GLU A 114 2.17 7.29 2.27
CA GLU A 114 1.44 7.96 1.18
C GLU A 114 1.44 9.49 1.34
N ASP A 115 1.15 9.98 2.54
CA ASP A 115 1.08 11.41 2.84
C ASP A 115 2.47 12.06 2.69
N ALA A 116 3.56 11.41 3.08
CA ALA A 116 4.92 11.90 2.82
C ALA A 116 5.23 12.08 1.33
N ILE A 117 4.85 11.08 0.50
CA ILE A 117 5.02 11.17 -0.96
C ILE A 117 4.21 12.34 -1.51
N LYS A 118 2.94 12.46 -1.09
CA LYS A 118 2.05 13.52 -1.57
C LYS A 118 2.55 14.92 -1.21
N VAL A 119 3.06 15.09 0.01
CA VAL A 119 3.61 16.37 0.47
C VAL A 119 4.84 16.73 -0.37
N ARG A 120 5.76 15.78 -0.60
CA ARG A 120 6.99 16.05 -1.35
C ARG A 120 6.77 16.32 -2.83
N LEU A 121 5.76 15.67 -3.42
CA LEU A 121 5.38 15.81 -4.83
C LEU A 121 4.24 16.82 -5.06
N LYS A 122 3.87 17.61 -4.04
CA LYS A 122 2.78 18.58 -4.15
C LYS A 122 3.05 19.57 -5.29
N GLY A 123 2.04 19.80 -6.13
CA GLY A 123 2.13 20.69 -7.29
C GLY A 123 2.67 20.03 -8.58
N MET A 124 3.13 18.78 -8.51
CA MET A 124 3.62 18.04 -9.68
C MET A 124 2.53 17.18 -10.31
N ARG A 125 2.66 16.88 -11.60
CA ARG A 125 1.73 16.01 -12.34
C ARG A 125 2.16 14.55 -12.23
N TYR A 126 1.57 13.82 -11.29
CA TYR A 126 1.83 12.39 -11.11
C TYR A 126 0.59 11.58 -10.76
N ARG A 127 0.74 10.27 -10.90
CA ARG A 127 -0.20 9.26 -10.43
C ARG A 127 0.53 8.30 -9.50
N LEU A 128 0.02 8.22 -8.26
CA LEU A 128 0.51 7.30 -7.24
C LEU A 128 -0.35 6.03 -7.20
N TYR A 129 0.28 4.89 -7.47
CA TYR A 129 -0.33 3.57 -7.33
C TYR A 129 0.06 2.92 -6.01
N LYS A 130 -0.89 2.20 -5.42
CA LYS A 130 -0.72 1.43 -4.20
C LYS A 130 -0.79 -0.04 -4.55
N ARG A 131 0.31 -0.76 -4.37
CA ARG A 131 0.45 -2.20 -4.72
C ARG A 131 -0.05 -3.12 -3.61
N VAL A 132 -0.21 -2.59 -2.41
CA VAL A 132 -0.58 -3.31 -1.20
C VAL A 132 -1.90 -2.76 -0.69
N CYS A 133 -2.75 -3.59 -0.09
CA CYS A 133 -3.95 -3.18 0.63
C CYS A 133 -3.94 -3.71 2.06
N ALA A 134 -4.59 -2.99 2.98
CA ALA A 134 -4.72 -3.39 4.38
C ALA A 134 -6.01 -4.20 4.56
N SER A 135 -5.92 -5.50 4.30
CA SER A 135 -7.08 -6.40 4.31
C SER A 135 -7.25 -7.21 5.60
N ILE A 136 -6.31 -7.14 6.53
CA ILE A 136 -6.28 -8.00 7.72
C ILE A 136 -6.63 -7.18 8.96
N GLY A 137 -7.65 -7.60 9.70
CA GLY A 137 -8.00 -7.01 10.99
C GLY A 137 -7.03 -7.45 12.09
N VAL A 138 -6.46 -6.49 12.80
CA VAL A 138 -5.66 -6.72 14.01
C VAL A 138 -6.54 -6.50 15.22
N TYR A 139 -6.53 -7.49 16.12
CA TYR A 139 -7.28 -7.46 17.37
C TYR A 139 -6.30 -7.51 18.51
N SER A 140 -6.40 -6.56 19.44
CA SER A 140 -5.55 -6.50 20.63
C SER A 140 -6.40 -6.63 21.88
N SER A 141 -5.86 -7.34 22.89
CA SER A 141 -6.38 -7.21 24.24
C SER A 141 -5.81 -5.92 24.85
N GLY A 142 -6.53 -5.30 25.77
CA GLY A 142 -6.00 -4.19 26.56
C GLY A 142 -4.78 -4.64 27.36
N ASN A 143 -3.81 -3.74 27.53
CA ASN A 143 -2.57 -4.01 28.26
C ASN A 143 -2.83 -4.24 29.76
N GLU A 144 -3.91 -3.67 30.28
CA GLU A 144 -4.41 -3.78 31.64
C GLU A 144 -5.07 -5.13 31.95
N VAL A 145 -5.49 -5.88 30.92
CA VAL A 145 -6.23 -7.14 31.08
C VAL A 145 -5.26 -8.31 31.21
N ARG A 146 -5.46 -9.18 32.22
CA ARG A 146 -4.70 -10.42 32.39
C ARG A 146 -4.92 -11.39 31.22
N MET A 147 -3.93 -12.25 30.99
CA MET A 147 -3.99 -13.28 29.95
C MET A 147 -5.22 -14.20 30.11
N GLY A 148 -5.85 -14.56 28.99
CA GLY A 148 -7.08 -15.37 28.96
C GLY A 148 -8.32 -14.57 28.57
N LYS A 149 -9.51 -15.02 28.99
CA LYS A 149 -10.82 -14.38 28.73
C LYS A 149 -11.22 -14.22 27.25
N GLY A 150 -10.53 -14.90 26.35
CA GLY A 150 -10.83 -14.93 24.93
C GLY A 150 -10.02 -13.90 24.13
N LYS A 151 -10.57 -13.47 23.00
CA LYS A 151 -9.88 -12.58 22.07
C LYS A 151 -10.28 -11.12 22.32
N GLY A 152 -9.34 -10.20 22.15
CA GLY A 152 -9.57 -8.76 22.28
C GLY A 152 -10.47 -8.15 21.20
N SER A 153 -10.67 -6.84 21.31
CA SER A 153 -11.43 -6.00 20.38
C SER A 153 -10.63 -5.67 19.12
N PHE A 154 -11.30 -5.14 18.10
CA PHE A 154 -10.65 -4.68 16.87
C PHE A 154 -9.85 -3.41 17.16
N ASP A 155 -8.62 -3.34 16.64
CA ASP A 155 -7.73 -2.20 16.81
C ASP A 155 -7.55 -1.47 15.47
N HIS A 156 -6.86 -2.10 14.51
CA HIS A 156 -6.60 -1.49 13.20
C HIS A 156 -6.48 -2.51 12.07
N TRP A 157 -6.60 -2.02 10.83
CA TRP A 157 -6.29 -2.79 9.63
C TRP A 157 -4.80 -2.79 9.35
N ALA A 158 -4.29 -3.92 8.89
CA ALA A 158 -2.88 -4.07 8.54
C ALA A 158 -2.72 -4.91 7.27
N SER A 159 -1.53 -4.82 6.68
CA SER A 159 -1.11 -5.66 5.55
C SER A 159 0.12 -6.48 5.90
N ARG A 160 0.16 -7.72 5.39
CA ARG A 160 1.34 -8.59 5.49
C ARG A 160 2.17 -8.40 4.24
N ILE A 161 3.34 -7.77 4.40
CA ILE A 161 4.24 -7.46 3.30
C ILE A 161 5.41 -8.46 3.34
N ALA A 162 5.64 -9.10 2.19
CA ALA A 162 6.77 -10.02 2.01
C ALA A 162 8.05 -9.23 1.68
N VAL A 163 9.20 -9.88 1.84
CA VAL A 163 10.51 -9.32 1.46
C VAL A 163 10.50 -8.93 -0.03
N SER A 164 11.18 -7.84 -0.37
CA SER A 164 11.35 -7.35 -1.74
C SER A 164 10.05 -7.02 -2.45
N LYS A 165 8.94 -6.84 -1.73
CA LYS A 165 7.67 -6.43 -2.33
C LYS A 165 7.62 -4.92 -2.55
N VAL A 166 7.14 -4.51 -3.72
CA VAL A 166 6.87 -3.11 -4.05
C VAL A 166 5.57 -2.66 -3.37
N ILE A 167 5.61 -1.50 -2.69
CA ILE A 167 4.48 -0.94 -1.93
C ILE A 167 3.81 0.18 -2.72
N PHE A 168 4.60 1.14 -3.19
CA PHE A 168 4.14 2.30 -3.94
C PHE A 168 4.81 2.36 -5.29
N GLU A 169 4.09 2.87 -6.28
CA GLU A 169 4.63 3.20 -7.59
C GLU A 169 4.18 4.60 -8.01
N VAL A 170 5.05 5.34 -8.67
CA VAL A 170 4.76 6.66 -9.21
C VAL A 170 4.93 6.62 -10.73
N LYS A 171 3.94 7.16 -11.44
CA LYS A 171 4.01 7.46 -12.88
C LYS A 171 3.80 8.95 -13.08
N GLY A 172 4.62 9.60 -13.89
CA GLY A 172 4.45 11.02 -14.19
C GLY A 172 5.71 11.65 -14.75
N ASP A 173 5.54 12.87 -15.26
CA ASP A 173 6.65 13.69 -15.74
C ASP A 173 7.33 14.37 -14.54
N ILE A 174 8.17 13.59 -13.85
CA ILE A 174 8.92 14.04 -12.67
C ILE A 174 10.35 13.53 -12.79
N HIS A 175 11.31 14.42 -12.49
CA HIS A 175 12.72 14.08 -12.43
C HIS A 175 13.00 13.02 -11.34
N GLU A 176 13.83 12.04 -11.68
CA GLU A 176 14.13 10.88 -10.83
C GLU A 176 14.56 11.25 -9.40
N GLN A 177 15.42 12.27 -9.26
CA GLN A 177 15.96 12.67 -7.96
C GLN A 177 14.87 13.16 -7.00
N VAL A 178 13.83 13.81 -7.54
CA VAL A 178 12.69 14.28 -6.74
C VAL A 178 11.87 13.10 -6.22
N VAL A 179 11.63 12.11 -7.10
CA VAL A 179 10.90 10.89 -6.73
C VAL A 179 11.69 10.08 -5.71
N ARG A 180 13.02 9.98 -5.89
CA ARG A 180 13.93 9.31 -4.96
C ARG A 180 13.87 9.94 -3.57
N ASP A 181 13.88 11.26 -3.49
CA ASP A 181 13.78 11.98 -2.21
C ASP A 181 12.39 11.78 -1.55
N ALA A 182 11.30 11.83 -2.33
CA ALA A 182 9.95 11.53 -1.83
C ALA A 182 9.86 10.11 -1.24
N PHE A 183 10.45 9.13 -1.91
CA PHE A 183 10.47 7.75 -1.47
C PHE A 183 11.38 7.50 -0.27
N ARG A 184 12.51 8.22 -0.17
CA ARG A 184 13.36 8.23 1.03
C ARG A 184 12.59 8.72 2.26
N LEU A 185 11.89 9.86 2.14
CA LEU A 185 11.06 10.39 3.22
C LEU A 185 9.93 9.44 3.62
N ALA A 186 9.29 8.79 2.64
CA ALA A 186 8.25 7.80 2.90
C ALA A 186 8.78 6.56 3.63
N GLY A 187 9.96 6.07 3.21
CA GLY A 187 10.65 4.96 3.86
C GLY A 187 10.93 5.24 5.34
N ASN A 188 11.40 6.45 5.67
CA ASN A 188 11.66 6.85 7.06
C ASN A 188 10.42 6.91 7.94
N LYS A 189 9.22 7.10 7.37
CA LYS A 189 7.95 7.12 8.12
C LYS A 189 7.29 5.75 8.25
N MET A 190 7.75 4.77 7.49
CA MET A 190 7.23 3.40 7.51
C MET A 190 8.20 2.47 8.25
N PRO A 191 7.71 1.38 8.86
CA PRO A 191 8.59 0.44 9.53
C PRO A 191 9.42 -0.35 8.51
N GLY A 192 10.73 -0.42 8.73
CA GLY A 192 11.66 -1.21 7.91
C GLY A 192 12.55 -0.37 7.00
N MET A 193 13.37 -1.04 6.21
CA MET A 193 14.25 -0.39 5.23
C MET A 193 13.70 -0.58 3.83
N TYR A 194 13.77 0.49 3.04
CA TYR A 194 13.20 0.55 1.72
C TYR A 194 14.24 0.97 0.69
N GLU A 195 14.03 0.50 -0.53
CA GLU A 195 14.89 0.75 -1.67
C GLU A 195 14.07 1.42 -2.79
N PHE A 196 14.72 2.33 -3.50
CA PHE A 196 14.22 2.92 -4.73
C PHE A 196 14.42 1.95 -5.90
N VAL A 197 13.39 1.74 -6.73
CA VAL A 197 13.42 0.83 -7.88
C VAL A 197 12.91 1.55 -9.13
N LYS A 198 13.50 1.24 -10.27
CA LYS A 198 13.07 1.72 -11.59
C LYS A 198 12.34 0.64 -12.36
N LYS A 199 11.47 1.05 -13.27
CA LYS A 199 10.84 0.14 -14.22
C LYS A 199 11.91 -0.44 -15.16
N GLY A 200 11.91 -1.76 -15.29
CA GLY A 200 12.93 -2.48 -16.05
C GLY A 200 13.98 -3.15 -15.16
N ASP A 201 14.11 -2.74 -13.90
CA ASP A 201 14.96 -3.44 -12.94
C ASP A 201 14.49 -4.90 -12.78
N PRO A 202 15.41 -5.86 -12.69
CA PRO A 202 15.05 -7.26 -12.67
C PRO A 202 14.27 -7.64 -11.41
N PRO A 203 13.51 -8.74 -11.48
CA PRO A 203 12.79 -9.26 -10.33
C PRO A 203 13.76 -9.67 -9.21
N VAL A 204 13.23 -9.75 -7.99
CA VAL A 204 13.98 -10.21 -6.83
C VAL A 204 13.33 -11.48 -6.31
N VAL A 205 14.16 -12.46 -6.02
CA VAL A 205 13.74 -13.75 -5.51
C VAL A 205 14.27 -13.91 -4.10
N GLY A 206 13.37 -13.79 -3.13
CA GLY A 206 13.78 -13.70 -1.73
C GLY A 206 14.55 -12.40 -1.50
N ILE A 207 15.88 -12.50 -1.38
CA ILE A 207 16.80 -11.37 -1.22
C ILE A 207 17.71 -11.18 -2.46
N THR A 208 17.73 -12.13 -3.39
CA THR A 208 18.64 -12.13 -4.53
C THR A 208 17.99 -11.44 -5.73
N LYS A 209 18.63 -10.39 -6.25
CA LYS A 209 18.24 -9.75 -7.51
C LYS A 209 18.65 -10.62 -8.70
N LEU A 210 17.81 -10.70 -9.73
CA LEU A 210 18.09 -11.48 -10.95
C LEU A 210 18.91 -10.65 -11.95
N ASP A 211 20.07 -10.16 -11.53
CA ASP A 211 21.01 -9.39 -12.34
C ASP A 211 21.93 -10.37 -13.10
N GLY A 212 21.42 -10.97 -14.19
CA GLY A 212 22.14 -11.99 -14.98
C GLY A 212 22.07 -13.42 -14.43
N ILE A 213 21.68 -13.58 -13.16
CA ILE A 213 21.38 -14.88 -12.56
C ILE A 213 19.98 -15.33 -12.99
N THR A 214 19.88 -16.56 -13.50
CA THR A 214 18.60 -17.13 -13.94
C THR A 214 17.84 -17.81 -12.79
N MET A 215 16.52 -17.93 -12.93
CA MET A 215 15.68 -18.65 -11.96
C MET A 215 16.09 -20.11 -11.80
N GLU A 216 16.50 -20.71 -12.91
CA GLU A 216 16.96 -22.08 -13.02
C GLU A 216 18.25 -22.26 -12.23
N GLU A 217 19.17 -21.31 -12.36
CA GLU A 217 20.43 -21.29 -11.62
C GLU A 217 20.24 -21.16 -10.11
N LEU A 218 19.22 -20.42 -9.65
CA LEU A 218 18.86 -20.38 -8.23
C LEU A 218 18.33 -21.72 -7.69
N LYS A 219 17.72 -22.52 -8.55
CA LYS A 219 17.16 -23.84 -8.18
C LYS A 219 18.18 -24.98 -8.29
N ARG A 220 19.28 -24.78 -9.02
CA ARG A 220 20.33 -25.80 -9.17
C ARG A 220 20.95 -26.10 -7.80
N PRO A 221 21.04 -27.39 -7.39
CA PRO A 221 21.67 -27.77 -6.12
C PRO A 221 23.15 -27.38 -6.03
N ARG A 222 23.86 -27.39 -7.18
CA ARG A 222 25.28 -27.03 -7.26
C ARG A 222 25.43 -25.74 -8.08
N ARG A 223 26.03 -24.72 -7.48
CA ARG A 223 26.33 -23.44 -8.13
C ARG A 223 27.84 -23.29 -8.29
N LYS A 224 28.30 -22.88 -9.47
CA LYS A 224 29.69 -22.50 -9.68
C LYS A 224 29.83 -21.08 -9.13
N ILE A 225 30.48 -20.93 -7.99
CA ILE A 225 30.77 -19.62 -7.41
C ILE A 225 31.80 -18.95 -8.35
N PRO A 226 31.56 -17.72 -8.84
CA PRO A 226 32.54 -17.04 -9.66
C PRO A 226 33.85 -16.87 -8.87
N LEU A 227 34.97 -17.22 -9.50
CA LEU A 227 36.32 -17.13 -8.94
C LEU A 227 36.64 -15.65 -8.66
N GLY A 228 36.32 -15.17 -7.45
CA GLY A 228 36.50 -13.77 -7.05
C GLY A 228 35.46 -13.22 -6.07
N SER A 229 34.34 -13.92 -5.85
CA SER A 229 33.31 -13.48 -4.88
C SER A 229 33.51 -14.00 -3.45
N ILE A 230 34.55 -14.81 -3.22
CA ILE A 230 34.97 -15.17 -1.87
C ILE A 230 35.77 -13.96 -1.37
N PRO A 231 35.30 -13.20 -0.36
CA PRO A 231 36.18 -12.23 0.28
C PRO A 231 37.38 -13.03 0.77
N ALA A 232 38.57 -12.71 0.23
CA ALA A 232 39.82 -13.32 0.69
C ALA A 232 39.78 -13.28 2.21
N ALA A 233 39.87 -14.45 2.83
CA ALA A 233 39.84 -14.59 4.28
C ALA A 233 40.70 -13.48 4.88
N SER A 234 40.13 -12.72 5.81
CA SER A 234 40.83 -11.73 6.61
C SER A 234 42.15 -12.33 7.07
N THR A 235 43.24 -11.99 6.36
CA THR A 235 44.59 -12.28 6.81
C THR A 235 44.67 -11.58 8.16
N ALA A 236 44.69 -12.37 9.23
CA ALA A 236 44.86 -11.86 10.57
C ALA A 236 46.20 -11.13 10.60
N GLU A 237 46.15 -9.80 10.49
CA GLU A 237 47.28 -8.95 10.82
C GLU A 237 47.56 -9.17 12.31
N THR A 238 48.53 -10.04 12.57
CA THR A 238 49.12 -10.21 13.89
C THR A 238 49.81 -8.89 14.19
N MET A 239 49.12 -7.98 14.89
CA MET A 239 49.74 -6.79 15.44
C MET A 239 50.77 -7.25 16.47
N SER A 240 52.05 -7.20 16.09
CA SER A 240 53.16 -7.42 17.01
C SER A 240 53.17 -6.28 18.03
N ASN A 241 52.70 -6.55 19.24
CA ASN A 241 52.95 -5.69 20.39
C ASN A 241 54.46 -5.72 20.70
N THR A 242 55.18 -4.73 20.19
CA THR A 242 56.53 -4.41 20.67
C THR A 242 56.38 -3.73 22.02
N VAL A 243 56.60 -4.50 23.09
CA VAL A 243 56.73 -3.99 24.45
C VAL A 243 58.08 -3.30 24.56
N SER A 244 58.10 -1.97 24.41
CA SER A 244 59.27 -1.16 24.75
C SER A 244 59.26 -0.88 26.25
N ALA A 245 60.11 -1.62 26.98
CA ALA A 245 60.44 -1.33 28.36
C ALA A 245 61.19 0.01 28.44
N SER A 246 60.65 0.96 29.21
CA SER A 246 61.39 2.15 29.65
C SER A 246 61.42 2.17 31.17
N THR A 247 62.59 1.80 31.68
CA THR A 247 63.09 1.92 33.05
C THR A 247 62.87 3.31 33.64
N SER A 248 62.41 3.35 34.90
CA SER A 248 62.47 4.49 35.81
C SER A 248 63.91 4.93 36.09
N PRO A 249 64.12 6.19 36.50
CA PRO A 249 64.82 6.40 37.76
C PRO A 249 64.19 7.47 38.66
N GLU A 250 64.01 7.05 39.91
CA GLU A 250 64.26 7.70 41.20
C GLU A 250 64.69 9.18 41.23
N ALA A 251 63.87 10.02 41.89
CA ALA A 251 64.22 10.87 43.05
C ALA A 251 62.93 11.45 43.66
#